data_AF-A0A3Q8UQN8-F1
#
_entry.id   AF-A0A3Q8UQN8-F1
#
_cell.length_a   1.000
_cell.length_b   1.000
_cell.length_c   1.000
_cell.angle_alpha   90.00
_cell.angle_beta   90.00
_cell.angle_gamma   90.00
#
_symmetry.space_group_name_H-M   'P 1'
#
loop_
_entity.id
_entity.type
_entity.pdbx_description
1 polymer ?
#
loop_
_entity_poly.entity_id
_entity_poly.type
_entity_poly.pdbx_seq_one_letter_code
_entity_poly.pdbx_strand_id
1 'polypeptide(L)' 'MRVRILTTTLAAAFLLAGTGCSDEPSYEEIAERCAQALADRAPGVKGKPADCEGLSEEDYGALLGSQILKDESLAP' A
#
# COMPACT_ATOMS: atom_id res chain seq x y z
N MET A 1 7.53 -35.20 27.34
CA MET A 1 6.67 -35.38 26.13
C MET A 1 6.65 -34.08 25.36
N ARG A 2 6.80 -34.14 24.03
CA ARG A 2 7.04 -33.02 23.11
C ARG A 2 5.81 -32.13 22.96
N VAL A 3 5.99 -30.81 23.01
CA VAL A 3 5.05 -29.86 22.38
C VAL A 3 5.88 -28.96 21.47
N ARG A 4 5.83 -29.24 20.17
CA ARG A 4 6.34 -28.37 19.10
C ARG A 4 5.13 -27.58 18.61
N ILE A 5 5.07 -26.28 18.87
CA ILE A 5 4.09 -25.40 18.24
C ILE A 5 4.87 -24.33 17.49
N LEU A 6 5.11 -24.62 16.21
CA LEU A 6 5.45 -23.64 15.19
C LEU A 6 4.12 -23.13 14.62
N THR A 7 3.76 -21.89 14.94
CA THR A 7 2.66 -21.19 14.28
C THR A 7 3.08 -19.74 14.05
N THR A 8 3.75 -19.54 12.92
CA THR A 8 3.78 -18.29 12.16
C THR A 8 2.37 -17.72 12.06
N THR A 9 2.11 -16.61 12.75
CA THR A 9 0.84 -15.87 12.67
C THR A 9 1.20 -14.41 12.42
N LEU A 10 1.07 -14.04 11.15
CA LEU A 10 0.04 -13.15 10.63
C LEU A 10 0.43 -11.68 10.80
N ALA A 11 0.75 -11.08 9.66
CA ALA A 11 0.92 -9.66 9.46
C ALA A 11 -0.13 -8.88 10.25
N ALA A 12 0.36 -7.97 11.09
CA ALA A 12 -0.46 -7.02 11.81
C ALA A 12 -1.23 -6.19 10.77
N ALA A 13 -2.53 -6.44 10.69
CA ALA A 13 -3.47 -5.56 10.05
C ALA A 13 -3.42 -4.21 10.78
N PHE A 14 -2.78 -3.23 10.17
CA PHE A 14 -2.86 -1.83 10.59
C PHE A 14 -4.23 -1.29 10.16
N LEU A 15 -5.27 -1.66 10.91
CA LEU A 15 -6.61 -1.07 10.84
C LEU A 15 -6.61 0.24 11.62
N LEU A 16 -6.09 1.32 11.03
CA LEU A 16 -6.20 2.67 11.60
C LEU A 16 -6.41 3.73 10.52
N ALA A 17 -7.62 3.76 9.97
CA ALA A 17 -8.35 4.94 9.53
C ALA A 17 -9.81 4.47 9.36
N GLY A 18 -10.81 4.90 10.11
CA GLY A 18 -11.07 6.25 10.58
C GLY A 18 -12.47 6.63 10.09
N THR A 19 -13.50 6.19 10.80
CA THR A 19 -14.84 6.81 10.94
C THR A 19 -15.40 7.64 9.77
N GLY A 20 -16.32 7.07 8.99
CA GLY A 20 -17.20 7.85 8.11
C GLY A 20 -18.30 7.00 7.46
N CYS A 21 -19.51 7.06 7.99
CA CYS A 21 -20.70 6.42 7.39
C CYS A 21 -21.07 7.11 6.06
N SER A 22 -20.43 6.69 4.96
CA SER A 22 -20.84 6.77 3.54
C SER A 22 -19.65 6.20 2.76
N ASP A 23 -19.65 4.89 2.57
CA ASP A 23 -18.46 4.01 2.63
C ASP A 23 -17.53 3.99 1.41
N GLU A 24 -17.57 4.99 0.52
CA GLU A 24 -16.65 5.07 -0.62
C GLU A 24 -15.64 6.21 -0.42
N PRO A 25 -14.33 5.92 -0.36
CA PRO A 25 -13.31 6.95 -0.19
C PRO A 25 -13.33 7.91 -1.38
N SER A 26 -13.10 9.19 -1.12
CA SER A 26 -12.91 10.18 -2.16
C SER A 26 -11.69 9.87 -3.02
N TYR A 27 -11.65 10.45 -4.22
CA TYR A 27 -10.53 10.24 -5.15
C TYR A 27 -9.17 10.60 -4.52
N GLU A 28 -9.13 11.69 -3.75
CA GLU A 28 -7.93 12.14 -3.05
C GLU A 28 -7.50 11.16 -1.96
N GLU A 29 -8.45 10.63 -1.18
CA GLU A 29 -8.17 9.60 -0.17
C GLU A 29 -7.65 8.30 -0.81
N ILE A 30 -8.17 7.91 -1.98
CA ILE A 30 -7.65 6.79 -2.76
C ILE A 30 -6.21 7.07 -3.21
N ALA A 31 -5.93 8.27 -3.72
CA ALA A 31 -4.59 8.66 -4.17
C ALA A 31 -3.56 8.63 -3.04
N GLU A 32 -3.92 9.16 -1.86
CA GLU A 32 -3.07 9.15 -0.67
C GLU A 32 -2.78 7.72 -0.18
N ARG A 33 -3.82 6.89 -0.07
CA ARG A 33 -3.67 5.48 0.32
C ARG A 33 -2.83 4.70 -0.68
N CYS A 34 -3.02 4.94 -1.98
CA CYS A 34 -2.21 4.34 -3.02
C CYS A 34 -0.73 4.75 -2.92
N ALA A 35 -0.45 6.04 -2.69
CA ALA A 35 0.91 6.53 -2.53
C ALA A 35 1.60 5.88 -1.32
N GLN A 36 0.88 5.72 -0.21
CA GLN A 36 1.40 5.05 0.98
C GLN A 36 1.64 3.55 0.72
N ALA A 37 0.70 2.86 0.07
CA ALA A 37 0.86 1.46 -0.30
C ALA A 37 2.05 1.22 -1.27
N LEU A 38 2.35 2.19 -2.13
CA LEU A 38 3.52 2.16 -3.00
C LEU A 38 4.83 2.39 -2.24
N ALA A 39 4.83 3.29 -1.25
CA ALA A 39 5.99 3.55 -0.40
C ALA A 39 6.32 2.39 0.56
N ASP A 40 5.29 1.75 1.13
CA ASP A 40 5.44 0.61 2.03
C ASP A 40 5.73 -0.71 1.29
N ARG A 41 5.76 -0.66 -0.04
CA ARG A 41 5.91 -1.83 -0.89
C ARG A 41 7.33 -2.39 -0.80
N ALA A 42 7.44 -3.68 -0.50
CA ALA A 42 8.72 -4.38 -0.58
C ALA A 42 9.29 -4.38 -2.02
N PRO A 43 10.63 -4.26 -2.19
CA PRO A 43 11.26 -4.24 -3.50
C PRO A 43 10.99 -5.54 -4.27
N GLY A 44 10.71 -5.41 -5.56
CA GLY A 44 10.46 -6.55 -6.46
C GLY A 44 9.04 -7.13 -6.41
N VAL A 45 8.16 -6.65 -5.52
CA VAL A 45 6.74 -6.98 -5.58
C VAL A 45 6.14 -6.37 -6.85
N LYS A 46 5.32 -7.13 -7.59
CA LYS A 46 4.69 -6.71 -8.86
C LYS A 46 3.16 -6.61 -8.72
N GLY A 47 2.52 -5.87 -9.63
CA GLY A 47 1.07 -5.64 -9.64
C GLY A 47 0.64 -4.30 -9.03
N LYS A 48 -0.62 -3.92 -9.26
CA LYS A 48 -1.22 -2.71 -8.70
C LYS A 48 -1.79 -3.02 -7.30
N PRO A 49 -1.46 -2.23 -6.25
CA PRO A 49 -2.06 -2.39 -4.92
C PRO A 49 -3.59 -2.19 -4.96
N ALA A 50 -4.30 -2.90 -4.08
CA ALA A 50 -5.75 -2.74 -3.92
C ALA A 50 -6.13 -1.30 -3.51
N ASP A 51 -5.28 -0.64 -2.72
CA ASP A 51 -5.46 0.77 -2.32
C ASP A 51 -5.35 1.77 -3.50
N CYS A 52 -4.88 1.31 -4.66
CA CYS A 52 -4.86 2.10 -5.90
C CYS A 52 -6.07 1.81 -6.80
N GLU A 53 -6.98 0.92 -6.40
CA GLU A 53 -8.24 0.71 -7.11
C GLU A 53 -9.09 1.98 -7.05
N GLY A 54 -9.67 2.36 -8.19
CA GLY A 54 -10.37 3.65 -8.34
C GLY A 54 -9.53 4.79 -8.94
N LEU A 55 -8.19 4.67 -8.96
CA LEU A 55 -7.35 5.61 -9.73
C LEU A 55 -7.36 5.31 -11.22
N SER A 56 -7.29 6.39 -12.01
CA SER A 56 -6.97 6.31 -13.43
C SER A 56 -5.60 5.67 -13.64
N GLU A 57 -5.37 5.08 -14.82
CA GLU A 57 -4.06 4.52 -15.16
C GLU A 57 -2.96 5.60 -15.20
N GLU A 58 -3.32 6.80 -15.63
CA GLU A 58 -2.42 7.96 -15.69
C GLU A 58 -1.98 8.40 -14.28
N ASP A 59 -2.92 8.58 -13.36
CA ASP A 59 -2.62 9.01 -11.99
C ASP A 59 -1.87 7.92 -11.21
N TYR A 60 -2.25 6.66 -11.39
CA TYR A 60 -1.50 5.53 -10.83
C TYR A 60 -0.06 5.51 -11.38
N GLY A 61 0.11 5.74 -12.68
CA GLY A 61 1.42 5.82 -13.33
C GLY A 61 2.27 6.97 -12.78
N ALA A 62 1.67 8.14 -12.56
CA ALA A 62 2.34 9.31 -11.98
C ALA A 62 2.80 9.06 -10.54
N LEU A 63 1.94 8.43 -9.71
CA LEU A 63 2.29 8.05 -8.34
C LEU A 63 3.41 7.01 -8.29
N LEU A 64 3.31 5.97 -9.13
CA LEU A 64 4.34 4.93 -9.23
C LEU A 64 5.68 5.50 -9.71
N GLY A 65 5.67 6.34 -10.75
CA GLY A 65 6.87 7.00 -11.26
C GLY A 65 7.50 7.91 -10.21
N SER A 66 6.69 8.68 -9.49
CA SER A 66 7.17 9.51 -8.38
C SER A 66 7.80 8.69 -7.26
N GLN A 67 7.24 7.52 -6.95
CA GLN A 67 7.82 6.61 -5.95
C GLN A 67 9.16 6.05 -6.42
N ILE A 68 9.26 5.58 -7.67
CA ILE A 68 10.51 5.07 -8.25
C ILE A 68 11.62 6.13 -8.20
N LEU A 69 11.32 7.38 -8.57
CA LEU A 69 12.29 8.48 -8.52
C LEU A 69 12.73 8.82 -7.09
N LYS A 70 11.80 8.74 -6.11
CA LYS A 70 12.13 8.91 -4.69
C LYS A 70 13.06 7.80 -4.20
N ASP A 71 12.79 6.54 -4.58
CA ASP A 71 13.63 5.39 -4.24
C ASP A 71 15.03 5.52 -4.87
N GLU A 72 15.15 5.96 -6.13
CA GLU A 72 16.44 6.24 -6.77
C GLU A 72 17.18 7.39 -6.10
N SER A 73 16.49 8.46 -5.72
CA SER A 73 17.09 9.60 -5.01
C SER A 73 17.54 9.25 -3.58
N LEU A 74 16.97 8.21 -2.97
CA LEU A 74 17.32 7.71 -1.63
C LEU A 74 18.37 6.58 -1.69
N ALA A 75 18.70 6.08 -2.88
CA ALA A 75 19.75 5.10 -3.07
C ALA A 75 21.15 5.78 -2.98
N PRO A 76 22.04 5.34 -2.06
CA PRO A 76 23.37 5.91 -1.87
C PRO A 76 24.37 5.59 -3.00
#